data_AF-A0A538C866-F1
#
_entry.id   AF-A0A538C866-F1
#
_cell.length_a   1.000
_cell.length_b   1.000
_cell.length_c   1.000
_cell.angle_alpha   90.00
_cell.angle_beta   90.00
_cell.angle_gamma   90.00
#
_symmetry.space_group_name_H-M   'P 1'
#
loop_
_entity.id
_entity.type
_entity.pdbx_description
1 polymer ?
#
loop_
_entity_poly.entity_id
_entity_poly.type
_entity_poly.pdbx_seq_one_letter_code
_entity_poly.pdbx_strand_id
1 'polypeptide(L)'
;MSRLLGGTVAVVAASMAFAGATTAATSRCGRISVSGDSLVVRVESGHLACSRARKVMRTFMSGHGTEHGGPSSPSYRKYWTLPGGWTCGFGAGGGSCHRGGVRLSALVQ
;
A
#
# COMPACT_ATOMS: atom_id res chain seq x y z
N MET A 1 52.33 38.82 -33.82
CA MET A 1 51.21 37.86 -33.91
C MET A 1 50.72 37.60 -32.49
N SER A 2 49.72 38.33 -32.01
CA SER A 2 49.26 38.25 -30.61
C SER A 2 47.78 37.92 -30.57
N ARG A 3 47.47 36.62 -30.48
CA ARG A 3 46.19 36.07 -30.02
C ARG A 3 46.43 35.65 -28.58
N LEU A 4 45.56 35.91 -27.61
CA LEU A 4 44.34 35.13 -27.40
C LEU A 4 43.39 35.94 -26.50
N LEU A 5 42.13 35.98 -26.93
CA LEU A 5 41.00 36.55 -26.20
C LEU A 5 40.72 35.73 -24.94
N GLY A 6 40.63 36.41 -23.80
CA GLY A 6 39.91 35.90 -22.63
C GLY A 6 38.40 35.94 -22.93
N GLY A 7 37.73 34.80 -22.79
CA GLY A 7 36.29 34.68 -22.96
C GLY A 7 35.75 33.73 -21.91
N THR A 8 34.92 34.28 -21.04
CA THR A 8 34.42 33.76 -19.78
C THR A 8 33.57 32.49 -19.92
N VAL A 9 33.75 31.59 -18.93
CA VAL A 9 32.97 30.38 -18.68
C VAL A 9 31.51 30.75 -18.40
N ALA A 10 30.58 30.29 -19.24
CA ALA A 10 29.15 30.30 -18.93
C ALA A 10 28.71 28.89 -18.54
N VAL A 11 28.69 28.61 -17.23
CA VAL A 11 28.08 27.38 -16.69
C VAL A 11 26.56 27.55 -16.76
N VAL A 12 25.92 26.86 -17.70
CA VAL A 12 24.45 26.82 -17.81
C VAL A 12 23.93 25.95 -16.65
N ALA A 13 23.33 26.59 -15.65
CA ALA A 13 22.65 25.92 -14.56
C ALA A 13 21.30 25.37 -15.06
N ALA A 14 21.26 24.07 -15.38
CA ALA A 14 20.01 23.37 -15.64
C ALA A 14 19.31 23.11 -14.29
N SER A 15 18.31 23.91 -13.97
CA SER A 15 17.38 23.69 -12.86
C SER A 15 16.55 22.43 -13.14
N MET A 16 17.00 21.29 -12.62
CA MET A 16 16.22 20.05 -12.58
C MET A 16 15.01 20.27 -11.68
N ALA A 17 13.83 20.44 -12.29
CA ALA A 17 12.56 20.37 -11.59
C ALA A 17 12.41 18.94 -11.04
N PHE A 18 12.64 18.77 -9.75
CA PHE A 18 12.25 17.56 -9.04
C PHE A 18 10.73 17.46 -9.09
N ALA A 19 10.21 16.68 -10.04
CA ALA A 19 8.84 16.22 -10.01
C ALA A 19 8.64 15.50 -8.67
N GLY A 20 7.88 16.11 -7.77
CA GLY A 20 7.61 15.58 -6.45
C GLY A 20 7.05 14.17 -6.57
N ALA A 21 7.83 13.19 -6.13
CA ALA A 21 7.29 11.87 -5.85
C ALA A 21 6.27 12.06 -4.71
N THR A 22 4.98 12.12 -5.05
CA THR A 22 3.91 11.94 -4.07
C THR A 22 4.11 10.57 -3.44
N THR A 23 4.81 10.55 -2.30
CA THR A 23 4.83 9.42 -1.40
C THR A 23 3.38 9.22 -1.01
N ALA A 24 2.75 8.13 -1.47
CA ALA A 24 1.40 7.80 -1.06
C ALA A 24 1.41 7.73 0.47
N ALA A 25 0.77 8.70 1.11
CA ALA A 25 0.85 8.84 2.55
C ALA A 25 0.15 7.63 3.20
N THR A 26 0.94 6.76 3.84
CA THR A 26 0.38 5.67 4.63
C THR A 26 -0.51 6.26 5.71
N SER A 27 -1.82 6.05 5.57
CA SER A 27 -2.80 6.62 6.49
C SER A 27 -3.20 5.60 7.53
N ARG A 28 -2.93 5.89 8.81
CA ARG A 28 -3.37 5.03 9.93
C ARG A 28 -4.86 5.25 10.18
N CYS A 29 -5.67 4.22 9.96
CA CYS A 29 -7.13 4.28 10.00
C CYS A 29 -7.77 3.79 11.30
N GLY A 30 -6.97 3.56 12.34
CA GLY A 30 -7.42 3.12 13.66
C GLY A 30 -7.35 1.60 13.83
N ARG A 31 -8.12 1.06 14.77
CA ARG A 31 -8.13 -0.37 15.12
C ARG A 31 -9.43 -1.05 14.71
N ILE A 32 -9.35 -2.35 14.45
CA ILE A 32 -10.48 -3.27 14.37
C ILE A 32 -10.27 -4.40 15.38
N SER A 33 -11.37 -4.91 15.93
CA SER A 33 -11.36 -6.09 16.79
C SER A 33 -11.99 -7.26 16.04
N VAL A 34 -11.28 -8.37 15.94
CA VAL A 34 -11.73 -9.58 15.25
C VAL A 34 -11.24 -10.79 16.01
N SER A 35 -12.15 -11.71 16.38
CA SER A 35 -11.81 -12.97 17.08
C SER A 35 -10.98 -12.79 18.37
N GLY A 36 -11.13 -11.64 19.06
CA GLY A 36 -10.37 -11.30 20.26
C GLY A 36 -9.09 -10.50 20.00
N ASP A 37 -8.60 -10.46 18.77
CA ASP A 37 -7.41 -9.70 18.38
C ASP A 37 -7.74 -8.24 18.04
N SER A 38 -6.85 -7.33 18.41
CA SER A 38 -6.91 -5.91 18.05
C SER A 38 -5.87 -5.59 16.98
N LEU A 39 -6.33 -5.32 15.76
CA LEU A 39 -5.48 -5.08 14.59
C LEU A 39 -5.51 -3.61 14.20
N VAL A 40 -4.35 -3.01 13.89
CA VAL A 40 -4.26 -1.64 13.37
C VAL A 40 -4.41 -1.66 11.86
N VAL A 41 -5.41 -0.94 11.36
CA VAL A 41 -5.69 -0.80 9.92
C VAL A 41 -4.92 0.38 9.36
N ARG A 42 -4.25 0.17 8.23
CA ARG A 42 -3.57 1.22 7.45
C ARG A 42 -4.01 1.16 5.99
N VAL A 43 -4.08 2.33 5.37
CA VAL A 43 -4.08 2.46 3.91
C VAL A 43 -2.63 2.69 3.52
N GLU A 44 -2.01 1.70 2.88
CA GLU A 44 -0.60 1.75 2.46
C GLU A 44 -0.43 2.51 1.15
N SER A 45 -1.42 2.45 0.26
CA SER A 45 -1.42 3.18 -1.00
C SER A 45 -2.84 3.51 -1.46
N GLY A 46 -2.96 4.55 -2.28
CA GLY A 46 -4.22 5.03 -2.85
C GLY A 46 -5.10 5.80 -1.86
N HIS A 47 -6.23 6.31 -2.35
CA HIS A 47 -7.18 7.06 -1.54
C HIS A 47 -8.39 6.20 -1.18
N LEU A 48 -8.57 5.95 0.12
CA LEU A 48 -9.72 5.25 0.65
C LEU A 48 -10.10 5.83 2.01
N ALA A 49 -11.39 6.12 2.22
CA ALA A 49 -11.89 6.55 3.51
C ALA A 49 -11.63 5.48 4.58
N CYS A 50 -11.17 5.89 5.78
CA CYS A 50 -10.82 4.97 6.86
C CYS A 50 -11.98 4.11 7.36
N SER A 51 -13.23 4.59 7.27
CA SER A 51 -14.42 3.76 7.54
C SER A 51 -14.51 2.57 6.59
N ARG A 52 -14.25 2.80 5.30
CA ARG A 52 -14.26 1.76 4.26
C ARG A 52 -13.05 0.84 4.37
N ALA A 53 -11.86 1.37 4.66
CA ALA A 53 -10.66 0.57 4.94
C ALA A 53 -10.91 -0.42 6.09
N ARG A 54 -11.43 0.08 7.22
CA ARG A 54 -11.76 -0.76 8.38
C ARG A 54 -12.83 -1.80 8.06
N LYS A 55 -13.85 -1.44 7.27
CA LYS A 55 -14.90 -2.39 6.85
C LYS A 55 -14.31 -3.53 6.02
N VAL A 56 -13.49 -3.22 5.01
CA VAL A 56 -12.83 -4.22 4.16
C VAL A 56 -11.96 -5.15 5.00
N MET A 57 -11.07 -4.59 5.84
CA MET A 57 -10.19 -5.41 6.68
C MET A 57 -10.97 -6.24 7.70
N ARG A 58 -12.03 -5.71 8.31
CA ARG A 58 -12.88 -6.49 9.21
C ARG A 58 -13.56 -7.65 8.49
N THR A 59 -14.11 -7.40 7.30
CA THR A 59 -14.74 -8.46 6.49
C THR A 59 -13.73 -9.56 6.16
N PHE A 60 -12.52 -9.22 5.73
CA PHE A 60 -11.47 -10.21 5.47
C PHE A 60 -11.08 -11.00 6.73
N MET A 61 -10.71 -10.30 7.79
CA MET A 61 -10.19 -10.94 9.01
C MET A 61 -11.25 -11.79 9.72
N SER A 62 -12.54 -11.50 9.53
CA SER A 62 -13.66 -12.35 10.01
C SER A 62 -13.85 -13.63 9.21
N GLY A 63 -13.02 -13.90 8.19
CA GLY A 63 -13.07 -15.13 7.40
C GLY A 63 -14.07 -15.09 6.24
N HIS A 64 -14.53 -13.91 5.82
CA HIS A 64 -15.39 -13.79 4.63
C HIS A 64 -14.56 -13.74 3.34
N GLY A 65 -15.22 -14.06 2.22
CA GLY A 65 -14.64 -14.06 0.88
C GLY A 65 -14.52 -15.46 0.31
N THR A 66 -14.17 -15.53 -0.96
CA THR A 66 -13.87 -16.79 -1.64
C THR A 66 -12.40 -17.09 -1.51
N GLU A 67 -12.04 -18.18 -0.82
CA GLU A 67 -10.65 -18.66 -0.77
C GLU A 67 -10.22 -19.20 -2.14
N HIS A 68 -9.00 -18.89 -2.51
CA HIS A 68 -8.31 -19.40 -3.67
C HIS A 68 -6.96 -20.00 -3.24
N GLY A 69 -6.65 -21.16 -3.79
CA GLY A 69 -5.54 -22.00 -3.37
C GLY A 69 -6.06 -23.39 -2.98
N GLY A 70 -5.32 -24.43 -3.34
CA GLY A 70 -5.71 -25.80 -2.98
C GLY A 70 -5.57 -26.05 -1.47
N PRO A 71 -6.24 -27.07 -0.92
CA PRO A 71 -6.14 -27.41 0.51
C PRO A 71 -4.69 -27.67 0.96
N SER A 72 -3.86 -28.22 0.07
CA SER A 72 -2.44 -28.48 0.29
C SER A 72 -1.52 -27.31 -0.11
N SER A 73 -2.07 -26.17 -0.54
CA SER A 73 -1.25 -25.03 -0.92
C SER A 73 -0.65 -24.37 0.31
N PRO A 74 0.64 -24.02 0.28
CA PRO A 74 1.25 -23.28 1.37
C PRO A 74 0.56 -21.92 1.53
N SER A 75 0.48 -21.42 2.76
CA SER A 75 -0.33 -20.23 3.12
C SER A 75 -0.02 -18.99 2.27
N TYR A 76 1.21 -18.83 1.78
CA TYR A 76 1.60 -17.71 0.92
C TYR A 76 0.96 -17.75 -0.49
N ARG A 77 0.47 -18.91 -0.93
CA ARG A 77 -0.28 -19.07 -2.19
C ARG A 77 -1.78 -18.93 -2.01
N LYS A 78 -2.25 -18.85 -0.77
CA LYS A 78 -3.67 -18.68 -0.45
C LYS A 78 -4.04 -17.20 -0.50
N TYR A 79 -5.14 -16.89 -1.17
CA TYR A 79 -5.70 -15.55 -1.22
C TYR A 79 -7.22 -15.60 -1.22
N TRP A 80 -7.87 -14.50 -0.84
CA TRP A 80 -9.31 -14.39 -0.74
C TRP A 80 -9.81 -13.27 -1.63
N THR A 81 -10.88 -13.53 -2.39
CA THR A 81 -11.59 -12.47 -3.10
C THR A 81 -12.81 -12.03 -2.29
N LEU A 82 -12.89 -10.75 -1.93
CA LEU A 82 -14.08 -10.19 -1.28
C LEU A 82 -15.04 -9.55 -2.29
N PRO A 83 -16.32 -9.38 -1.92
CA PRO A 83 -17.25 -8.54 -2.65
C PRO A 83 -16.68 -7.14 -2.91
N GLY A 84 -16.86 -6.65 -4.13
CA GLY A 84 -16.31 -5.37 -4.57
C GLY A 84 -14.87 -5.44 -5.09
N GLY A 85 -14.37 -6.66 -5.38
CA GLY A 85 -13.15 -6.89 -6.15
C GLY A 85 -11.85 -6.71 -5.36
N TRP A 86 -11.89 -6.97 -4.04
CA TRP A 86 -10.68 -6.94 -3.22
C TRP A 86 -10.02 -8.31 -3.21
N THR A 87 -8.71 -8.32 -3.41
CA THR A 87 -7.88 -9.51 -3.26
C THR A 87 -7.09 -9.37 -1.96
N CYS A 88 -7.27 -10.33 -1.06
CA CYS A 88 -6.72 -10.32 0.28
C CYS A 88 -5.86 -11.55 0.57
N GLY A 89 -4.96 -11.46 1.54
CA GLY A 89 -4.13 -12.57 1.97
C GLY A 89 -3.54 -12.33 3.35
N PHE A 90 -3.19 -13.43 4.02
CA PHE A 90 -2.52 -13.39 5.32
C PHE A 90 -1.00 -13.33 5.16
N GLY A 91 -0.34 -12.62 6.08
CA GLY A 91 1.12 -12.51 6.12
C GLY A 91 1.60 -11.63 7.27
N ALA A 92 2.86 -11.79 7.69
CA ALA A 92 3.53 -10.96 8.71
C ALA A 92 2.71 -10.70 9.99
N GLY A 93 1.99 -11.72 10.49
CA GLY A 93 1.16 -11.60 11.70
C GLY A 93 -0.20 -10.91 11.48
N GLY A 94 -0.62 -10.67 10.25
CA GLY A 94 -1.93 -10.08 9.98
C GLY A 94 -2.41 -10.34 8.57
N GLY A 95 -3.06 -9.33 7.99
CA GLY A 95 -3.70 -9.41 6.68
C GLY A 95 -3.45 -8.19 5.81
N SER A 96 -3.50 -8.38 4.50
CA SER A 96 -3.49 -7.28 3.54
C SER A 96 -4.55 -7.49 2.47
N CYS A 97 -5.08 -6.39 1.94
CA CYS A 97 -6.04 -6.40 0.84
C CYS A 97 -5.62 -5.36 -0.20
N HIS A 98 -5.85 -5.64 -1.47
CA HIS A 98 -5.62 -4.69 -2.55
C HIS A 98 -6.74 -4.71 -3.57
N ARG A 99 -6.94 -3.56 -4.21
CA ARG A 99 -7.88 -3.38 -5.33
C ARG A 99 -7.45 -2.18 -6.15
N GLY A 100 -7.07 -2.42 -7.41
CA GLY A 100 -6.47 -1.38 -8.25
C GLY A 100 -5.25 -0.76 -7.55
N GLY A 101 -5.15 0.57 -7.50
CA GLY A 101 -4.06 1.28 -6.82
C GLY A 101 -4.19 1.37 -5.29
N VAL A 102 -5.24 0.80 -4.68
CA VAL A 102 -5.45 0.88 -3.23
C VAL A 102 -4.93 -0.37 -2.55
N ARG A 103 -4.08 -0.20 -1.53
CA ARG A 103 -3.55 -1.28 -0.68
C ARG A 103 -3.84 -0.99 0.79
N LEU A 104 -4.29 -2.01 1.50
CA LEU A 104 -4.65 -1.98 2.92
C LEU A 104 -3.83 -3.03 3.68
N SER A 105 -3.55 -2.74 4.95
CA SER A 105 -2.99 -3.71 5.89
C SER A 105 -3.75 -3.68 7.22
N ALA A 106 -3.75 -4.80 7.93
CA ALA A 106 -4.22 -4.94 9.30
C ALA A 106 -3.23 -5.84 10.05
N LEU A 107 -2.51 -5.28 11.01
CA LEU A 107 -1.42 -5.95 11.72
C LEU A 107 -1.65 -5.89 13.23
N VAL A 108 -1.21 -6.91 13.96
CA VAL A 108 -1.09 -6.84 15.42
C VAL A 108 0.00 -5.81 15.76
N GLN A 109 -0.20 -5.05 16.82
CA GLN A 109 0.83 -4.16 17.38
C GLN A 109 1.44 -4.75 18.62
#